data_AF-A0A525CLZ3-F1
#
_entry.id   AF-A0A525CLZ3-F1
#
_cell.length_a   1.000
_cell.length_b   1.000
_cell.length_c   1.000
_cell.angle_alpha   90.00
_cell.angle_beta   90.00
_cell.angle_gamma   90.00
#
_symmetry.space_group_name_H-M   'P 1'
#
loop_
_entity.id
_entity.type
_entity.pdbx_description
1 polymer ?
#
loop_
_entity_poly.entity_id
_entity_poly.type
_entity_poly.pdbx_seq_one_letter_code
_entity_poly.pdbx_strand_id
1 'polypeptide(L)'
;MGKKETVLKAEDFEWHGGINEGDTVTGIRKDIVRHLVSSLGSDYARSGAWNHYQALALTVRDRLVDQWFKTQRSYYDKSAKRVYYLSLEYLPGKALINNLHCLGLYDEAAQAVEDLGFSLEELAEIEVDAGLGNGGLGRLASCYMDSMAALNISGYGYGIRYDYGIFHQMIENGWQVEKSDNWMRAGNPWEFERGQYLYEIKFFGQVHQWKDDQGRLRHSWVNTNNVLAMACDMLVPGFGNNAVINMRLWAARSDLEFRLDFFNTGDYIGAVQEKVRDETISKVLYPSDHVAQGRELRLMQQYFFVAATLKDIIRRYVKYHDTFDQLPDKVAIQLNDTHPAIAIPELMRILVDEEFLPWDKAWDICTRTFAYTNHTILPEALETWPCDLIERVLPRHMQIIYEINHRFLEWAEIHSPKGADRNARRRRLSIIQEGEPKRVRMANLSIVGSHSVNGVSAMHSEILVERVFKDFHELYPTKINNKTNGVTPRRW
;
A
#
# COMPACT_ATOMS: atom_id res chain seq x y z
N MET A 1 -17.76 -18.92 -21.92
CA MET A 1 -18.12 -20.07 -21.09
C MET A 1 -17.68 -19.78 -19.67
N GLY A 2 -18.60 -19.34 -18.80
CA GLY A 2 -18.26 -19.04 -17.41
C GLY A 2 -17.99 -20.33 -16.65
N LYS A 3 -16.74 -20.55 -16.22
CA LYS A 3 -16.47 -21.55 -15.19
C LYS A 3 -17.23 -21.10 -13.94
N LYS A 4 -18.24 -21.87 -13.54
CA LYS A 4 -18.73 -21.79 -12.15
C LYS A 4 -17.53 -22.13 -11.28
N GLU A 5 -16.91 -21.14 -10.67
CA GLU A 5 -15.97 -21.40 -9.57
C GLU A 5 -16.77 -22.17 -8.51
N THR A 6 -16.35 -23.40 -8.24
CA THR A 6 -16.88 -24.19 -7.14
C THR A 6 -16.38 -23.53 -5.86
N VAL A 7 -17.07 -22.48 -5.41
CA VAL A 7 -16.82 -21.86 -4.12
C VAL A 7 -17.50 -22.76 -3.09
N LEU A 8 -16.71 -23.46 -2.27
CA LEU A 8 -17.23 -24.08 -1.05
C LEU A 8 -17.86 -22.97 -0.23
N LYS A 9 -19.19 -23.00 -0.04
CA LYS A 9 -19.83 -22.07 0.88
C LYS A 9 -19.42 -22.49 2.29
N ALA A 10 -19.13 -21.51 3.14
CA ALA A 10 -18.81 -21.79 4.55
C ALA A 10 -19.95 -22.58 5.25
N GLU A 11 -21.18 -22.45 4.75
CA GLU A 11 -22.37 -23.20 5.18
C GLU A 11 -22.32 -24.70 4.80
N ASP A 12 -21.63 -25.05 3.70
CA ASP A 12 -21.56 -26.42 3.19
C ASP A 12 -20.45 -27.25 3.88
N PHE A 13 -19.47 -26.58 4.48
CA PHE A 13 -18.37 -27.18 5.23
C PHE A 13 -17.84 -26.21 6.29
N GLU A 14 -18.22 -26.42 7.55
CA GLU A 14 -17.57 -25.77 8.68
C GLU A 14 -16.30 -26.56 9.04
N TRP A 15 -15.15 -25.97 8.74
CA TRP A 15 -13.88 -26.51 9.19
C TRP A 15 -13.80 -26.41 10.72
N HIS A 16 -13.89 -27.56 11.40
CA HIS A 16 -13.81 -27.70 12.86
C HIS A 16 -12.46 -28.25 13.36
N GLY A 17 -11.49 -28.48 12.47
CA GLY A 17 -10.16 -28.91 12.89
C GLY A 17 -9.47 -27.80 13.68
N GLY A 18 -8.71 -28.12 14.72
CA GLY A 18 -7.77 -27.14 15.27
C GLY A 18 -6.64 -26.93 14.26
N ILE A 19 -6.32 -25.69 13.88
CA ILE A 19 -5.06 -25.38 13.17
C ILE A 19 -3.87 -25.68 14.10
N ASN A 20 -4.10 -25.59 15.43
CA ASN A 20 -3.12 -25.67 16.50
C ASN A 20 -3.59 -26.59 17.65
N GLU A 21 -2.67 -26.98 18.52
CA GLU A 21 -2.90 -27.83 19.70
C GLU A 21 -3.33 -27.04 20.96
N GLY A 22 -3.86 -25.83 20.78
CA GLY A 22 -4.35 -24.95 21.85
C GLY A 22 -3.30 -24.02 22.46
N ASP A 23 -3.75 -23.04 23.24
CA ASP A 23 -2.94 -21.92 23.77
C ASP A 23 -2.26 -22.23 25.12
N THR A 24 -1.92 -23.50 25.35
CA THR A 24 -1.17 -23.91 26.55
C THR A 24 0.31 -24.09 26.21
N VAL A 25 1.19 -24.05 27.21
CA VAL A 25 2.62 -24.37 27.05
C VAL A 25 2.83 -25.67 26.28
N THR A 26 2.08 -26.72 26.64
CA THR A 26 2.17 -28.02 25.96
C THR A 26 1.68 -27.97 24.51
N GLY A 27 0.59 -27.23 24.25
CA GLY A 27 0.04 -27.04 22.90
C GLY A 27 1.02 -26.29 21.99
N ILE A 28 1.53 -25.14 22.44
CA ILE A 28 2.53 -24.35 21.72
C ILE A 28 3.79 -25.19 21.44
N ARG A 29 4.30 -25.91 22.43
CA ARG A 29 5.49 -26.78 22.25
C ARG A 29 5.25 -27.84 21.18
N LYS A 30 4.08 -28.50 21.17
CA LYS A 30 3.72 -29.48 20.14
C LYS A 30 3.64 -28.84 18.76
N ASP A 31 3.05 -27.65 18.64
CA ASP A 31 2.96 -26.93 17.37
C ASP A 31 4.36 -26.55 16.85
N ILE A 32 5.26 -26.10 17.72
CA ILE A 32 6.67 -25.81 17.37
C ILE A 32 7.33 -27.07 16.81
N VAL A 33 7.25 -28.21 17.53
CA VAL A 33 7.81 -29.48 17.06
C VAL A 33 7.18 -29.93 15.75
N ARG A 34 5.87 -29.75 15.59
CA ARG A 34 5.16 -30.03 14.34
C ARG A 34 5.75 -29.21 13.20
N HIS A 35 5.91 -27.89 13.34
CA HIS A 35 6.50 -27.05 12.29
C HIS A 35 7.96 -27.34 12.01
N LEU A 36 8.78 -27.67 13.03
CA LEU A 36 10.15 -28.15 12.82
C LEU A 36 10.19 -29.33 11.85
N VAL A 37 9.33 -30.33 12.08
CA VAL A 37 9.29 -31.56 11.27
C VAL A 37 8.58 -31.33 9.94
N SER A 38 7.34 -30.84 9.95
CA SER A 38 6.48 -30.83 8.77
C SER A 38 6.68 -29.62 7.86
N SER A 39 7.02 -28.46 8.42
CA SER A 39 7.17 -27.23 7.64
C SER A 39 8.62 -26.96 7.26
N LEU A 40 9.57 -27.25 8.16
CA LEU A 40 10.99 -27.01 7.94
C LEU A 40 11.77 -28.28 7.53
N GLY A 41 11.12 -29.45 7.52
CA GLY A 41 11.77 -30.72 7.14
C GLY A 41 12.97 -31.07 8.03
N SER A 42 12.97 -30.59 9.27
CA SER A 42 14.12 -30.63 10.18
C SER A 42 13.87 -31.60 11.34
N ASP A 43 14.94 -32.27 11.80
CA ASP A 43 14.90 -33.11 12.99
C ASP A 43 14.78 -32.23 14.24
N TYR A 44 13.70 -32.41 15.01
CA TYR A 44 13.46 -31.65 16.24
C TYR A 44 14.57 -31.84 17.27
N ALA A 45 15.24 -33.00 17.28
CA ALA A 45 16.29 -33.31 18.25
C ALA A 45 17.67 -32.71 17.91
N ARG A 46 17.86 -32.18 16.68
CA ARG A 46 19.16 -31.72 16.16
C ARG A 46 19.09 -30.35 15.47
N SER A 47 18.03 -29.58 15.72
CA SER A 47 17.78 -28.29 15.10
C SER A 47 18.38 -27.13 15.90
N GLY A 48 18.98 -26.15 15.22
CA GLY A 48 19.53 -24.96 15.87
C GLY A 48 18.47 -23.89 16.16
N ALA A 49 18.90 -22.78 16.76
CA ALA A 49 18.03 -21.67 17.16
C ALA A 49 17.22 -21.08 15.99
N TRP A 50 17.80 -20.97 14.79
CA TRP A 50 17.09 -20.45 13.61
C TRP A 50 15.87 -21.29 13.23
N ASN A 51 15.98 -22.61 13.27
CA ASN A 51 14.85 -23.52 13.00
C ASN A 51 13.76 -23.37 14.07
N HIS A 52 14.14 -23.21 15.34
CA HIS A 52 13.20 -23.03 16.45
C HIS A 52 12.49 -21.67 16.38
N TYR A 53 13.20 -20.61 16.01
CA TYR A 53 12.60 -19.31 15.71
C TYR A 53 11.56 -19.43 14.58
N GLN A 54 11.93 -20.02 13.45
CA GLN A 54 11.01 -20.19 12.31
C GLN A 54 9.78 -21.02 12.69
N ALA A 55 9.98 -22.12 13.42
CA ALA A 55 8.89 -22.96 13.88
C ALA A 55 7.96 -22.25 14.88
N LEU A 56 8.52 -21.44 15.80
CA LEU A 56 7.75 -20.60 16.70
C LEU A 56 6.96 -19.53 15.93
N ALA A 57 7.59 -18.84 14.97
CA ALA A 57 6.91 -17.84 14.15
C ALA A 57 5.74 -18.44 13.37
N LEU A 58 5.91 -19.63 12.79
CA LEU A 58 4.84 -20.38 12.11
C LEU A 58 3.72 -20.78 13.10
N THR A 59 4.09 -21.22 14.30
CA THR A 59 3.15 -21.55 15.39
C THR A 59 2.27 -20.35 15.79
N VAL A 60 2.88 -19.16 15.86
CA VAL A 60 2.17 -17.91 16.13
C VAL A 60 1.31 -17.50 14.93
N ARG A 61 1.84 -17.61 13.72
CA ARG A 61 1.13 -17.27 12.48
C ARG A 61 -0.15 -18.08 12.29
N ASP A 62 -0.11 -19.36 12.65
CA ASP A 62 -1.27 -20.25 12.63
C ASP A 62 -2.45 -19.71 13.46
N ARG A 63 -2.16 -19.12 14.63
CA ARG A 63 -3.17 -18.46 15.49
C ARG A 63 -3.66 -17.14 14.90
N LEU A 64 -2.76 -16.37 14.28
CA LEU A 64 -3.14 -15.15 13.55
C LEU A 64 -4.08 -15.47 12.39
N VAL A 65 -3.86 -16.57 11.67
CA VAL A 65 -4.71 -16.99 10.54
C VAL A 65 -6.14 -17.31 10.99
N ASP A 66 -6.30 -18.04 12.11
CA ASP A 66 -7.63 -18.35 12.65
C ASP A 66 -8.41 -17.07 13.01
N GLN A 67 -7.77 -16.15 13.73
CA GLN A 67 -8.37 -14.85 14.06
C GLN A 67 -8.62 -13.97 12.82
N TRP A 68 -7.72 -14.02 11.84
CA TRP A 68 -7.85 -13.27 10.59
C TRP A 68 -9.06 -13.74 9.78
N PHE A 69 -9.30 -15.05 9.65
CA PHE A 69 -10.49 -15.54 8.96
C PHE A 69 -11.78 -15.05 9.60
N LYS A 70 -11.88 -15.09 10.94
CA LYS A 70 -13.02 -14.55 11.69
C LYS A 70 -13.20 -13.05 11.44
N THR A 71 -12.10 -12.30 11.48
CA THR A 71 -12.09 -10.86 11.22
C THR A 71 -12.56 -10.53 9.81
N GLN A 72 -12.01 -11.21 8.79
CA GLN A 72 -12.37 -10.98 7.38
C GLN A 72 -13.84 -11.32 7.11
N ARG A 73 -14.36 -12.44 7.63
CA ARG A 73 -15.78 -12.81 7.51
C ARG A 73 -16.67 -11.73 8.11
N SER A 74 -16.33 -11.24 9.30
CA SER A 74 -17.10 -10.19 9.97
C SER A 74 -17.24 -8.91 9.15
N TYR A 75 -16.25 -8.56 8.32
CA TYR A 75 -16.31 -7.39 7.44
C TYR A 75 -17.33 -7.56 6.31
N TYR A 76 -17.58 -8.79 5.87
CA TYR A 76 -18.59 -9.10 4.86
C TYR A 76 -19.98 -9.21 5.50
N ASP A 77 -20.09 -9.97 6.61
CA ASP A 77 -21.35 -10.21 7.30
C ASP A 77 -22.00 -8.90 7.78
N LYS A 78 -21.19 -7.94 8.24
CA LYS A 78 -21.65 -6.62 8.68
C LYS A 78 -21.73 -5.57 7.57
N SER A 79 -21.35 -5.92 6.33
CA SER A 79 -21.23 -4.96 5.21
C SER A 79 -20.49 -3.68 5.61
N ALA A 80 -19.38 -3.84 6.35
CA ALA A 80 -18.68 -2.75 7.02
C ALA A 80 -18.05 -1.78 6.00
N LYS A 81 -18.08 -0.48 6.30
CA LYS A 81 -17.22 0.50 5.61
C LYS A 81 -15.76 0.19 5.95
N ARG A 82 -14.90 0.15 4.94
CA ARG A 82 -13.48 -0.23 5.08
C ARG A 82 -12.57 0.97 4.85
N VAL A 83 -11.57 1.10 5.71
CA VAL A 83 -10.48 2.06 5.58
C VAL A 83 -9.31 1.41 4.85
N TYR A 84 -8.79 2.08 3.84
CA TYR A 84 -7.64 1.67 3.05
C TYR A 84 -6.54 2.71 3.20
N TYR A 85 -5.50 2.36 3.95
CA TYR A 85 -4.37 3.24 4.20
C TYR A 85 -3.29 2.99 3.15
N LEU A 86 -3.02 3.96 2.28
CA LEU A 86 -2.02 3.84 1.23
C LEU A 86 -0.74 4.57 1.68
N SER A 87 0.34 3.82 1.81
CA SER A 87 1.65 4.33 2.21
C SER A 87 2.74 3.68 1.38
N LEU A 88 3.70 4.49 0.92
CA LEU A 88 4.87 3.97 0.22
C LEU A 88 5.83 3.27 1.19
N GLU A 89 5.74 3.55 2.48
CA GLU A 89 6.57 2.94 3.52
C GLU A 89 5.76 2.43 4.71
N TYR A 90 6.22 1.32 5.27
CA TYR A 90 5.81 0.77 6.57
C TYR A 90 7.07 0.33 7.32
N LEU A 91 7.23 0.76 8.57
CA LEU A 91 8.32 0.32 9.44
C LEU A 91 7.77 -0.55 10.58
N PRO A 92 7.30 -1.78 10.31
CA PRO A 92 6.66 -2.63 11.31
C PRO A 92 7.64 -3.10 12.40
N GLY A 93 8.91 -3.28 12.02
CA GLY A 93 9.96 -3.89 12.82
C GLY A 93 9.78 -5.41 12.95
N LYS A 94 10.55 -6.03 13.86
CA LYS A 94 10.38 -7.44 14.26
C LYS A 94 8.95 -7.73 14.74
N ALA A 95 8.34 -8.83 14.31
CA ALA A 95 6.93 -9.15 14.53
C ALA A 95 6.69 -10.17 15.66
N LEU A 96 7.63 -11.06 15.97
CA LEU A 96 7.42 -12.18 16.90
C LEU A 96 6.89 -11.73 18.27
N ILE A 97 7.64 -10.87 18.95
CA ILE A 97 7.32 -10.41 20.32
C ILE A 97 6.01 -9.62 20.32
N ASN A 98 5.81 -8.74 19.34
CA ASN A 98 4.58 -7.98 19.20
C ASN A 98 3.37 -8.89 19.03
N ASN A 99 3.48 -9.91 18.18
CA ASN A 99 2.40 -10.85 17.93
C ASN A 99 2.06 -11.69 19.17
N LEU A 100 3.09 -12.14 19.91
CA LEU A 100 2.89 -12.86 21.18
C LEU A 100 2.16 -12.00 22.21
N HIS A 101 2.54 -10.73 22.38
CA HIS A 101 1.85 -9.82 23.30
C HIS A 101 0.41 -9.53 22.85
N CYS A 102 0.19 -9.27 21.56
CA CYS A 102 -1.16 -8.99 21.06
C CYS A 102 -2.11 -10.19 21.21
N LEU A 103 -1.58 -11.40 21.06
CA LEU A 103 -2.32 -12.66 21.28
C LEU A 103 -2.45 -13.04 22.76
N GLY A 104 -1.68 -12.42 23.66
CA GLY A 104 -1.63 -12.79 25.07
C GLY A 104 -0.96 -14.14 25.33
N LEU A 105 0.06 -14.49 24.54
CA LEU A 105 0.74 -15.80 24.57
C LEU A 105 2.23 -15.70 24.91
N TYR A 106 2.67 -14.55 25.41
CA TYR A 106 4.10 -14.30 25.67
C TYR A 106 4.66 -15.31 26.68
N ASP A 107 4.00 -15.45 27.83
CA ASP A 107 4.49 -16.29 28.94
C ASP A 107 4.46 -17.77 28.56
N GLU A 108 3.38 -18.23 27.91
CA GLU A 108 3.25 -19.62 27.47
C GLU A 108 4.27 -19.97 26.38
N ALA A 109 4.54 -19.04 25.45
CA ALA A 109 5.56 -19.24 24.42
C ALA A 109 6.97 -19.23 25.02
N ALA A 110 7.25 -18.35 25.98
CA ALA A 110 8.54 -18.31 26.67
C ALA A 110 8.82 -19.64 27.37
N GLN A 111 7.86 -20.17 28.14
CA GLN A 111 8.02 -21.45 28.81
C GLN A 111 8.13 -22.63 27.82
N ALA A 112 7.36 -22.61 26.73
CA ALA A 112 7.39 -23.68 25.72
C ALA A 112 8.73 -23.76 24.98
N VAL A 113 9.37 -22.62 24.76
CA VAL A 113 10.70 -22.51 24.13
C VAL A 113 11.80 -22.88 25.13
N GLU A 114 11.65 -22.51 26.41
CA GLU A 114 12.56 -22.91 27.50
C GLU A 114 12.59 -24.44 27.66
N ASP A 115 11.43 -25.10 27.61
CA ASP A 115 11.31 -26.57 27.59
C ASP A 115 12.07 -27.23 26.42
N LEU A 116 12.30 -26.50 25.33
CA LEU A 116 13.05 -26.94 24.15
C LEU A 116 14.53 -26.53 24.20
N GLY A 117 14.97 -25.86 25.28
CA GLY A 117 16.37 -25.52 25.52
C GLY A 117 16.83 -24.17 24.98
N PHE A 118 15.92 -23.24 24.67
CA PHE A 118 16.23 -21.89 24.18
C PHE A 118 15.56 -20.83 25.06
N SER A 119 16.03 -19.58 25.01
CA SER A 119 15.25 -18.44 25.54
C SER A 119 14.45 -17.76 24.43
N LEU A 120 13.33 -17.13 24.78
CA LEU A 120 12.52 -16.40 23.81
C LEU A 120 13.27 -15.20 23.24
N GLU A 121 14.10 -14.54 24.05
CA GLU A 121 14.93 -13.40 23.66
C GLU A 121 15.97 -13.82 22.62
N GLU A 122 16.63 -14.96 22.81
CA GLU A 122 17.58 -15.51 21.84
C GLU A 122 16.90 -15.74 20.48
N LEU A 123 15.72 -16.37 20.48
CA LEU A 123 14.98 -16.61 19.24
C LEU A 123 14.47 -15.32 18.59
N ALA A 124 14.05 -14.33 19.38
CA ALA A 124 13.59 -13.05 18.88
C ALA A 124 14.70 -12.22 18.24
N GLU A 125 15.95 -12.37 18.67
CA GLU A 125 17.09 -11.67 18.06
C GLU A 125 17.44 -12.20 16.66
N ILE A 126 17.05 -13.44 16.34
CA ILE A 126 17.23 -14.03 14.99
C ILE A 126 16.33 -13.35 13.96
N GLU A 127 15.18 -12.85 14.37
CA GLU A 127 14.26 -12.15 13.49
C GLU A 127 14.91 -10.88 12.91
N VAL A 128 14.82 -10.73 11.58
CA VAL A 128 15.29 -9.55 10.87
C VAL A 128 14.13 -8.59 10.68
N ASP A 129 14.35 -7.30 10.94
CA ASP A 129 13.37 -6.25 10.69
C ASP A 129 12.93 -6.23 9.22
N ALA A 130 11.64 -6.06 8.99
CA ALA A 130 11.13 -5.97 7.63
C ALA A 130 11.54 -4.65 6.97
N GLY A 131 12.37 -4.74 5.92
CA GLY A 131 12.85 -3.61 5.12
C GLY A 131 11.76 -3.02 4.22
N LEU A 132 10.71 -2.48 4.82
CA LEU A 132 9.51 -1.97 4.13
C LEU A 132 9.31 -0.46 4.27
N GLY A 133 10.20 0.21 4.99
CA GLY A 133 10.10 1.62 5.32
C GLY A 133 11.41 2.17 5.83
N ASN A 134 11.44 3.48 6.09
CA ASN A 134 12.66 4.16 6.51
C ASN A 134 12.43 5.02 7.76
N GLY A 135 11.56 6.03 7.65
CA GLY A 135 11.46 7.10 8.63
C GLY A 135 10.20 7.10 9.49
N GLY A 136 9.93 8.28 10.06
CA GLY A 136 8.75 8.53 10.88
C GLY A 136 7.42 8.34 10.13
N LEU A 137 7.39 8.55 8.81
CA LEU A 137 6.20 8.35 7.98
C LEU A 137 5.74 6.88 7.98
N GLY A 138 6.68 5.95 7.80
CA GLY A 138 6.44 4.50 7.78
C GLY A 138 6.23 3.93 9.18
N ARG A 139 6.89 4.50 10.20
CA ARG A 139 6.63 4.13 11.59
C ARG A 139 5.23 4.57 12.03
N LEU A 140 4.78 5.75 11.62
CA LEU A 140 3.41 6.21 11.84
C LEU A 140 2.40 5.27 11.17
N ALA A 141 2.61 4.93 9.89
CA ALA A 141 1.76 3.98 9.17
C ALA A 141 1.64 2.64 9.93
N SER A 142 2.75 2.14 10.48
CA SER A 142 2.78 0.89 11.24
C SER A 142 2.06 1.01 12.60
N CYS A 143 2.23 2.12 13.32
CA CYS A 143 1.48 2.41 14.54
C CYS A 143 -0.04 2.53 14.28
N TYR A 144 -0.42 3.07 13.13
CA TYR A 144 -1.82 3.14 12.69
C TYR A 144 -2.38 1.76 12.37
N MET A 145 -1.62 0.88 11.72
CA MET A 145 -2.06 -0.50 11.47
C MET A 145 -2.34 -1.24 12.79
N ASP A 146 -1.41 -1.17 13.75
CA ASP A 146 -1.59 -1.77 15.07
C ASP A 146 -2.81 -1.18 15.81
N SER A 147 -2.99 0.14 15.77
CA SER A 147 -4.14 0.80 16.41
C SER A 147 -5.46 0.53 15.69
N MET A 148 -5.45 0.41 14.37
CA MET A 148 -6.63 0.04 13.57
C MET A 148 -7.10 -1.36 13.98
N ALA A 149 -6.17 -2.30 14.17
CA ALA A 149 -6.47 -3.64 14.65
C ALA A 149 -6.98 -3.61 16.10
N ALA A 150 -6.29 -2.93 17.01
CA ALA A 150 -6.66 -2.84 18.43
C ALA A 150 -8.03 -2.17 18.66
N LEU A 151 -8.42 -1.23 17.80
CA LEU A 151 -9.71 -0.53 17.86
C LEU A 151 -10.83 -1.22 17.07
N ASN A 152 -10.59 -2.41 16.51
CA ASN A 152 -11.55 -3.13 15.66
C ASN A 152 -12.02 -2.30 14.44
N ILE A 153 -11.18 -1.41 13.94
CA ILE A 153 -11.49 -0.63 12.73
C ILE A 153 -11.31 -1.55 11.53
N SER A 154 -12.36 -1.69 10.72
CA SER A 154 -12.31 -2.48 9.50
C SER A 154 -11.40 -1.80 8.48
N GLY A 155 -10.21 -2.34 8.24
CA GLY A 155 -9.32 -1.75 7.27
C GLY A 155 -8.10 -2.58 6.90
N TYR A 156 -7.32 -1.99 5.99
CA TYR A 156 -6.15 -2.58 5.36
C TYR A 156 -5.07 -1.51 5.17
N GLY A 157 -3.82 -1.92 5.33
CA GLY A 157 -2.66 -1.16 4.86
C GLY A 157 -2.26 -1.65 3.48
N TYR A 158 -1.94 -0.74 2.57
CA TYR A 158 -1.41 -1.05 1.25
C TYR A 158 -0.08 -0.34 1.02
N GLY A 159 0.88 -1.06 0.43
CA GLY A 159 2.22 -0.57 0.10
C GLY A 159 2.95 -1.47 -0.90
N ILE A 160 4.26 -1.30 -1.01
CA ILE A 160 5.14 -2.12 -1.87
C ILE A 160 5.92 -3.11 -1.02
N ARG A 161 6.12 -4.32 -1.54
CA ARG A 161 6.98 -5.33 -0.94
C ARG A 161 8.40 -5.12 -1.47
N TYR A 162 9.23 -4.39 -0.72
CA TYR A 162 10.62 -4.13 -1.12
C TYR A 162 11.52 -5.33 -0.82
N ASP A 163 12.31 -5.75 -1.81
CA ASP A 163 13.27 -6.85 -1.63
C ASP A 163 14.47 -6.45 -0.76
N TYR A 164 14.87 -5.18 -0.81
CA TYR A 164 16.15 -4.70 -0.24
C TYR A 164 16.05 -3.45 0.66
N GLY A 165 14.85 -3.12 1.15
CA GLY A 165 14.65 -1.95 2.00
C GLY A 165 15.16 -0.65 1.36
N ILE A 166 15.77 0.22 2.17
CA ILE A 166 16.49 1.41 1.70
C ILE A 166 17.98 1.10 1.53
N PHE A 167 18.67 0.77 2.62
CA PHE A 167 20.04 0.22 2.69
C PHE A 167 20.35 -0.21 4.13
N HIS A 168 21.35 -1.06 4.29
CA HIS A 168 21.99 -1.40 5.56
C HIS A 168 23.22 -0.49 5.76
N GLN A 169 23.22 0.30 6.83
CA GLN A 169 24.31 1.21 7.15
C GLN A 169 25.47 0.46 7.81
N MET A 170 26.68 0.59 7.24
CA MET A 170 27.92 0.19 7.91
C MET A 170 28.82 1.41 8.11
N ILE A 171 29.58 1.41 9.21
CA ILE A 171 30.60 2.42 9.47
C ILE A 171 31.98 1.83 9.18
N GLU A 172 32.61 2.30 8.10
CA GLU A 172 33.95 1.88 7.70
C GLU A 172 34.88 3.11 7.75
N ASN A 173 35.94 3.05 8.57
CA ASN A 173 36.88 4.16 8.78
C ASN A 173 36.24 5.51 9.18
N GLY A 174 35.13 5.47 9.93
CA GLY A 174 34.40 6.68 10.37
C GLY A 174 33.43 7.25 9.33
N TRP A 175 33.28 6.60 8.18
CA TRP A 175 32.37 7.00 7.11
C TRP A 175 31.23 5.99 6.95
N GLN A 176 30.07 6.49 6.53
CA GLN A 176 28.95 5.66 6.11
C GLN A 176 29.29 4.92 4.81
N VAL A 177 28.96 3.63 4.77
CA VAL A 177 28.96 2.80 3.57
C VAL A 177 27.61 2.10 3.49
N GLU A 178 26.87 2.31 2.40
CA GLU A 178 25.58 1.64 2.18
C GLU A 178 25.78 0.22 1.61
N LYS A 179 25.12 -0.77 2.23
CA LYS A 179 25.00 -2.13 1.69
C LYS A 179 23.54 -2.49 1.46
N SER A 180 23.26 -3.52 0.67
CA SER A 180 21.87 -3.98 0.44
C SER A 180 21.26 -4.57 1.70
N ASP A 181 20.06 -4.15 2.08
CA ASP A 181 19.31 -4.73 3.21
C ASP A 181 18.47 -5.93 2.77
N ASN A 182 19.11 -7.10 2.64
CA ASN A 182 18.45 -8.32 2.17
C ASN A 182 17.73 -9.07 3.31
N TRP A 183 16.70 -8.45 3.86
CA TRP A 183 15.89 -8.99 4.97
C TRP A 183 15.17 -10.30 4.63
N MET A 184 14.98 -10.60 3.34
CA MET A 184 14.34 -11.83 2.84
C MET A 184 15.31 -12.98 2.56
N ARG A 185 16.62 -12.80 2.80
CA ARG A 185 17.66 -13.79 2.42
C ARG A 185 17.39 -15.20 2.92
N ALA A 186 16.87 -15.32 4.14
CA ALA A 186 16.54 -16.60 4.78
C ALA A 186 15.03 -16.91 4.75
N GLY A 187 14.25 -16.18 3.96
CA GLY A 187 12.80 -16.19 3.99
C GLY A 187 12.21 -15.41 5.17
N ASN A 188 10.89 -15.25 5.15
CA ASN A 188 10.13 -14.55 6.18
C ASN A 188 8.89 -15.39 6.53
N PRO A 189 8.76 -15.86 7.78
CA PRO A 189 7.63 -16.69 8.17
C PRO A 189 6.30 -15.94 8.15
N TRP A 190 6.28 -14.61 8.22
CA TRP A 190 5.07 -13.81 8.39
C TRP A 190 4.35 -13.47 7.07
N GLU A 191 5.02 -13.58 5.93
CA GLU A 191 4.48 -13.23 4.62
C GLU A 191 3.67 -14.40 4.04
N PHE A 192 2.48 -14.07 3.52
CA PHE A 192 1.71 -14.96 2.65
C PHE A 192 1.79 -14.43 1.22
N GLU A 193 2.57 -15.09 0.37
CA GLU A 193 2.52 -14.85 -1.06
C GLU A 193 1.20 -15.36 -1.64
N ARG A 194 0.51 -14.50 -2.40
CA ARG A 194 -0.78 -14.78 -3.00
C ARG A 194 -0.64 -14.86 -4.52
N GLY A 195 0.15 -15.82 -5.01
CA GLY A 195 0.48 -15.97 -6.44
C GLY A 195 -0.73 -16.12 -7.38
N GLN A 196 -1.89 -16.47 -6.87
CA GLN A 196 -3.16 -16.51 -7.61
C GLN A 196 -3.82 -15.13 -7.80
N TYR A 197 -3.38 -14.11 -7.06
CA TYR A 197 -3.89 -12.74 -7.13
C TYR A 197 -2.85 -11.86 -7.81
N LEU A 198 -2.79 -11.96 -9.14
CA LEU A 198 -1.94 -11.16 -10.02
C LEU A 198 -2.79 -10.12 -10.73
N TYR A 199 -2.43 -8.84 -10.58
CA TYR A 199 -3.09 -7.74 -11.27
C TYR A 199 -2.16 -7.16 -12.34
N GLU A 200 -2.64 -7.08 -13.57
CA GLU A 200 -1.92 -6.39 -14.63
C GLU A 200 -1.97 -4.87 -14.43
N ILE A 201 -0.78 -4.26 -14.37
CA ILE A 201 -0.57 -2.81 -14.26
C ILE A 201 0.09 -2.30 -15.53
N LYS A 202 -0.48 -1.24 -16.10
CA LYS A 202 -0.09 -0.69 -17.39
C LYS A 202 0.85 0.49 -17.23
N PHE A 203 1.81 0.64 -18.13
CA PHE A 203 2.68 1.80 -18.25
C PHE A 203 2.84 2.19 -19.72
N PHE A 204 3.22 3.45 -19.97
CA PHE A 204 3.49 4.01 -21.29
C PHE A 204 2.27 3.89 -22.23
N GLY A 205 2.49 3.63 -23.52
CA GLY A 205 1.43 3.50 -24.51
C GLY A 205 0.79 4.82 -24.92
N GLN A 206 -0.47 4.76 -25.34
CA GLN A 206 -1.17 5.90 -25.93
C GLN A 206 -2.68 5.85 -25.66
N VAL A 207 -3.32 7.03 -25.74
CA VAL A 207 -4.77 7.15 -25.59
C VAL A 207 -5.44 7.13 -26.95
N HIS A 208 -6.30 6.14 -27.20
CA HIS A 208 -7.16 6.08 -28.35
C HIS A 208 -8.53 6.67 -28.03
N GLN A 209 -8.99 7.64 -28.81
CA GLN A 209 -10.31 8.25 -28.69
C GLN A 209 -11.30 7.60 -29.64
N TRP A 210 -12.49 7.29 -29.15
CA TRP A 210 -13.57 6.70 -29.93
C TRP A 210 -14.93 7.22 -29.45
N LYS A 211 -15.99 6.97 -30.22
CA LYS A 211 -17.36 7.28 -29.82
C LYS A 211 -18.14 6.00 -29.61
N ASP A 212 -18.87 5.91 -28.51
CA ASP A 212 -19.76 4.78 -28.26
C ASP A 212 -21.05 4.85 -29.10
N ASP A 213 -21.88 3.81 -28.99
CA ASP A 213 -23.15 3.69 -29.74
C ASP A 213 -24.14 4.84 -29.45
N GLN A 214 -23.91 5.60 -28.38
CA GLN A 214 -24.70 6.78 -28.00
C GLN A 214 -24.02 8.10 -28.42
N GLY A 215 -22.92 8.03 -29.18
CA GLY A 215 -22.16 9.17 -29.68
C GLY A 215 -21.28 9.87 -28.64
N ARG A 216 -21.14 9.30 -27.43
CA ARG A 216 -20.35 9.89 -26.33
C ARG A 216 -18.86 9.63 -26.58
N LEU A 217 -18.03 10.63 -26.33
CA LEU A 217 -16.57 10.50 -26.43
C LEU A 217 -16.06 9.55 -25.33
N ARG A 218 -15.27 8.57 -25.73
CA ARG A 218 -14.63 7.57 -24.87
C ARG A 218 -13.14 7.50 -25.16
N HIS A 219 -12.39 6.99 -24.17
CA HIS A 219 -10.95 6.88 -24.21
C HIS A 219 -10.54 5.44 -23.85
N SER A 220 -9.60 4.89 -24.60
CA SER A 220 -8.99 3.59 -24.31
C SER A 220 -7.48 3.76 -24.18
N TRP A 221 -6.90 3.26 -23.11
CA TRP A 221 -5.45 3.24 -22.93
C TRP A 221 -4.86 1.94 -23.48
N VAL A 222 -4.11 2.06 -24.57
CA VAL A 222 -3.67 0.94 -25.42
C VAL A 222 -2.16 0.98 -25.69
N ASN A 223 -1.62 -0.13 -26.20
CA ASN A 223 -0.19 -0.32 -26.52
C ASN A 223 0.73 -0.06 -25.32
N THR A 224 0.34 -0.58 -24.16
CA THR A 224 1.04 -0.39 -22.89
C THR A 224 2.09 -1.47 -22.65
N ASN A 225 3.08 -1.15 -21.83
CA ASN A 225 3.94 -2.16 -21.20
C ASN A 225 3.27 -2.61 -19.91
N ASN A 226 3.21 -3.91 -19.69
CA ASN A 226 2.45 -4.49 -18.58
C ASN A 226 3.40 -5.08 -17.54
N VAL A 227 3.08 -4.88 -16.27
CA VAL A 227 3.77 -5.50 -15.13
C VAL A 227 2.73 -6.15 -14.25
N LEU A 228 3.01 -7.34 -13.72
CA LEU A 228 2.12 -8.01 -12.79
C LEU A 228 2.39 -7.56 -11.35
N ALA A 229 1.34 -7.23 -10.62
CA ALA A 229 1.37 -6.97 -9.19
C ALA A 229 0.87 -8.19 -8.43
N MET A 230 1.77 -8.86 -7.72
CA MET A 230 1.46 -9.98 -6.83
C MET A 230 1.18 -9.48 -5.42
N ALA A 231 0.07 -9.91 -4.83
CA ALA A 231 -0.22 -9.60 -3.43
C ALA A 231 0.65 -10.43 -2.48
N CYS A 232 1.23 -9.77 -1.48
CA CYS A 232 1.91 -10.36 -0.33
C CYS A 232 1.22 -9.85 0.93
N ASP A 233 0.63 -10.73 1.73
CA ASP A 233 -0.10 -10.34 2.94
C ASP A 233 0.77 -10.54 4.19
N MET A 234 0.82 -9.54 5.06
CA MET A 234 1.34 -9.64 6.43
C MET A 234 0.21 -9.32 7.42
N LEU A 235 -0.04 -10.25 8.34
CA LEU A 235 -1.13 -10.12 9.31
C LEU A 235 -0.73 -9.17 10.45
N VAL A 236 -1.67 -8.36 10.91
CA VAL A 236 -1.47 -7.39 11.99
C VAL A 236 -2.52 -7.62 13.07
N PRO A 237 -2.15 -8.23 14.22
CA PRO A 237 -3.09 -8.47 15.31
C PRO A 237 -3.39 -7.20 16.12
N GLY A 238 -4.62 -7.12 16.62
CA GLY A 238 -5.04 -6.17 17.63
C GLY A 238 -4.77 -6.71 19.03
N PHE A 239 -4.41 -5.83 19.95
CA PHE A 239 -4.10 -6.21 21.32
C PHE A 239 -5.37 -6.67 22.08
N GLY A 240 -5.40 -7.93 22.50
CA GLY A 240 -6.41 -8.46 23.43
C GLY A 240 -7.85 -8.47 22.93
N ASN A 241 -8.08 -8.37 21.62
CA ASN A 241 -9.42 -8.25 21.03
C ASN A 241 -9.76 -9.28 19.94
N ASN A 242 -8.85 -10.22 19.68
CA ASN A 242 -8.96 -11.27 18.65
C ASN A 242 -9.19 -10.78 17.22
N ALA A 243 -8.98 -9.48 16.94
CA ALA A 243 -9.04 -8.95 15.60
C ALA A 243 -7.66 -9.00 14.96
N VAL A 244 -7.61 -9.49 13.72
CA VAL A 244 -6.39 -9.49 12.92
C VAL A 244 -6.72 -8.86 11.57
N ILE A 245 -6.10 -7.71 11.32
CA ILE A 245 -6.21 -7.03 10.03
C ILE A 245 -5.05 -7.43 9.12
N ASN A 246 -5.02 -6.86 7.92
CA ASN A 246 -4.06 -7.24 6.91
C ASN A 246 -3.33 -6.01 6.35
N MET A 247 -2.00 -6.09 6.31
CA MET A 247 -1.15 -5.23 5.50
C MET A 247 -0.83 -5.98 4.20
N ARG A 248 -1.34 -5.47 3.08
CA ARG A 248 -1.11 -6.03 1.75
C ARG A 248 -0.04 -5.24 1.01
N LEU A 249 1.03 -5.91 0.66
CA LEU A 249 2.17 -5.36 -0.06
C LEU A 249 2.18 -5.90 -1.50
N TRP A 250 2.58 -5.08 -2.46
CA TRP A 250 2.66 -5.48 -3.86
C TRP A 250 4.11 -5.78 -4.27
N ALA A 251 4.34 -6.99 -4.75
CA ALA A 251 5.59 -7.38 -5.38
C ALA A 251 5.44 -7.32 -6.91
N ALA A 252 6.35 -6.63 -7.59
CA ALA A 252 6.38 -6.61 -9.05
C ALA A 252 6.87 -7.97 -9.56
N ARG A 253 6.18 -8.49 -10.58
CA ARG A 253 6.51 -9.71 -11.30
C ARG A 253 6.40 -9.42 -12.78
N SER A 254 7.31 -10.00 -13.55
CA SER A 254 7.19 -9.97 -15.01
C SER A 254 6.10 -10.94 -15.46
N ASP A 255 5.38 -10.57 -16.52
CA ASP A 255 4.44 -11.46 -17.21
C ASP A 255 5.18 -12.55 -18.00
N LEU A 256 6.44 -12.31 -18.34
CA LEU A 256 7.35 -13.19 -19.06
C LEU A 256 8.56 -13.51 -18.18
N GLU A 257 8.54 -14.64 -17.47
CA GLU A 257 9.65 -15.01 -16.59
C GLU A 257 10.96 -15.32 -17.33
N PHE A 258 10.88 -15.84 -18.55
CA PHE A 258 12.05 -16.28 -19.31
C PHE A 258 11.77 -16.44 -20.81
N ARG A 259 12.63 -15.85 -21.64
CA ARG A 259 12.54 -15.94 -23.11
C ARG A 259 13.52 -16.99 -23.64
N LEU A 260 13.01 -18.21 -23.81
CA LEU A 260 13.78 -19.38 -24.26
C LEU A 260 14.36 -19.20 -25.67
N ASP A 261 13.71 -18.41 -26.52
CA ASP A 261 14.17 -18.06 -27.87
C ASP A 261 15.50 -17.29 -27.83
N PHE A 262 15.60 -16.24 -27.01
CA PHE A 262 16.85 -15.49 -26.81
C PHE A 262 17.94 -16.36 -26.20
N PHE A 263 17.58 -17.16 -25.18
CA PHE A 263 18.52 -18.06 -24.52
C PHE A 263 19.14 -19.09 -25.48
N ASN A 264 18.31 -19.71 -26.32
CA ASN A 264 18.76 -20.71 -27.29
C ASN A 264 19.66 -20.10 -28.39
N THR A 265 19.55 -18.79 -28.64
CA THR A 265 20.46 -18.06 -29.54
C THR A 265 21.73 -17.53 -28.86
N GLY A 266 21.91 -17.80 -27.55
CA GLY A 266 23.07 -17.35 -26.78
C GLY A 266 22.97 -15.93 -26.21
N ASP A 267 21.83 -15.24 -26.40
CA ASP A 267 21.57 -13.93 -25.78
C ASP A 267 20.96 -14.11 -24.39
N TYR A 268 21.81 -14.48 -23.43
CA TYR A 268 21.39 -14.73 -22.06
C TYR A 268 20.91 -13.46 -21.34
N ILE A 269 21.41 -12.27 -21.73
CA ILE A 269 21.00 -11.00 -21.13
C ILE A 269 19.61 -10.64 -21.64
N GLY A 270 19.38 -10.68 -22.95
CA GLY A 270 18.07 -10.44 -23.55
C GLY A 270 17.00 -11.41 -23.03
N ALA A 271 17.38 -12.65 -22.73
CA ALA A 271 16.46 -13.68 -22.20
C ALA A 271 15.81 -13.31 -20.85
N VAL A 272 16.41 -12.39 -20.08
CA VAL A 272 15.95 -11.99 -18.74
C VAL A 272 15.77 -10.47 -18.57
N GLN A 273 16.06 -9.67 -19.59
CA GLN A 273 16.10 -8.20 -19.48
C GLN A 273 14.74 -7.60 -19.10
N GLU A 274 13.65 -8.07 -19.72
CA GLU A 274 12.28 -7.62 -19.41
C GLU A 274 11.94 -7.92 -17.94
N LYS A 275 12.26 -9.13 -17.49
CA LYS A 275 12.08 -9.53 -16.09
C LYS A 275 12.80 -8.61 -15.12
N VAL A 276 14.08 -8.32 -15.36
CA VAL A 276 14.86 -7.45 -14.48
C VAL A 276 14.25 -6.04 -14.43
N ARG A 277 13.86 -5.49 -15.58
CA ARG A 277 13.24 -4.16 -15.66
C ARG A 277 11.94 -4.08 -14.87
N ASP A 278 11.05 -5.05 -15.06
CA ASP A 278 9.71 -5.03 -14.46
C ASP A 278 9.77 -5.25 -12.95
N GLU A 279 10.61 -6.20 -12.49
CA GLU A 279 10.79 -6.48 -11.06
C GLU A 279 11.54 -5.37 -10.33
N THR A 280 12.29 -4.51 -11.03
CA THR A 280 13.02 -3.37 -10.42
C THR A 280 12.10 -2.44 -9.62
N ILE A 281 10.82 -2.33 -10.03
CA ILE A 281 9.80 -1.52 -9.37
C ILE A 281 9.70 -1.84 -7.87
N SER A 282 9.80 -3.10 -7.45
CA SER A 282 9.67 -3.47 -6.03
C SER A 282 11.00 -3.87 -5.38
N LYS A 283 12.15 -3.43 -5.91
CA LYS A 283 13.47 -3.81 -5.31
C LYS A 283 13.84 -2.95 -4.10
N VAL A 284 13.87 -1.63 -4.27
CA VAL A 284 14.43 -0.69 -3.28
C VAL A 284 13.46 0.46 -3.02
N LEU A 285 13.37 0.89 -1.77
CA LEU A 285 12.61 2.05 -1.32
C LEU A 285 13.35 3.36 -1.66
N TYR A 286 12.64 4.33 -2.24
CA TYR A 286 13.18 5.63 -2.69
C TYR A 286 14.45 5.52 -3.57
N PRO A 287 14.34 4.95 -4.77
CA PRO A 287 15.44 5.02 -5.73
C PRO A 287 15.82 6.48 -5.99
N SER A 288 17.13 6.74 -6.13
CA SER A 288 17.67 8.08 -6.36
C SER A 288 17.00 8.76 -7.55
N ASP A 289 16.45 9.96 -7.35
CA ASP A 289 15.70 10.72 -8.35
C ASP A 289 16.51 11.89 -8.96
N HIS A 290 17.81 11.91 -8.71
CA HIS A 290 18.74 12.88 -9.30
C HIS A 290 18.86 12.71 -10.82
N VAL A 291 18.71 11.47 -11.31
CA VAL A 291 18.75 11.11 -12.73
C VAL A 291 17.36 10.84 -13.29
N ALA A 292 17.18 11.04 -14.60
CA ALA A 292 15.89 10.91 -15.27
C ALA A 292 15.27 9.51 -15.12
N GLN A 293 16.08 8.46 -15.21
CA GLN A 293 15.66 7.07 -15.04
C GLN A 293 15.14 6.81 -13.62
N GLY A 294 15.76 7.43 -12.61
CA GLY A 294 15.34 7.32 -11.22
C GLY A 294 14.01 8.00 -10.94
N ARG A 295 13.79 9.19 -11.53
CA ARG A 295 12.48 9.86 -11.51
C ARG A 295 11.38 9.02 -12.15
N GLU A 296 11.66 8.43 -13.30
CA GLU A 296 10.74 7.50 -13.96
C GLU A 296 10.40 6.30 -13.07
N LEU A 297 11.42 5.64 -12.51
CA LEU A 297 11.21 4.49 -11.63
C LEU A 297 10.39 4.85 -10.39
N ARG A 298 10.64 6.00 -9.76
CA ARG A 298 9.88 6.48 -8.59
C ARG A 298 8.42 6.77 -8.95
N LEU A 299 8.14 7.38 -10.11
CA LEU A 299 6.76 7.56 -10.59
C LEU A 299 6.09 6.21 -10.88
N MET A 300 6.82 5.29 -11.51
CA MET A 300 6.32 3.94 -11.79
C MET A 300 6.01 3.17 -10.51
N GLN A 301 6.83 3.28 -9.47
CA GLN A 301 6.57 2.73 -8.14
C GLN A 301 5.26 3.25 -7.56
N GLN A 302 5.10 4.57 -7.53
CA GLN A 302 3.89 5.19 -7.00
C GLN A 302 2.63 4.73 -7.73
N TYR A 303 2.67 4.73 -9.07
CA TYR A 303 1.54 4.26 -9.85
C TYR A 303 1.29 2.76 -9.69
N PHE A 304 2.36 1.95 -9.66
CA PHE A 304 2.29 0.49 -9.54
C PHE A 304 1.43 0.05 -8.37
N PHE A 305 1.78 0.51 -7.16
CA PHE A 305 1.08 0.08 -5.96
C PHE A 305 -0.32 0.67 -5.87
N VAL A 306 -0.53 1.90 -6.35
CA VAL A 306 -1.83 2.56 -6.39
C VAL A 306 -2.80 1.81 -7.31
N ALA A 307 -2.38 1.50 -8.54
CA ALA A 307 -3.21 0.83 -9.52
C ALA A 307 -3.57 -0.59 -9.07
N ALA A 308 -2.60 -1.33 -8.52
CA ALA A 308 -2.85 -2.66 -7.96
C ALA A 308 -3.83 -2.60 -6.77
N THR A 309 -3.66 -1.62 -5.89
CA THR A 309 -4.53 -1.38 -4.73
C THR A 309 -5.96 -1.07 -5.16
N LEU A 310 -6.15 -0.13 -6.10
CA LEU A 310 -7.48 0.23 -6.57
C LEU A 310 -8.19 -0.93 -7.28
N LYS A 311 -7.48 -1.73 -8.08
CA LYS A 311 -8.02 -2.96 -8.66
C LYS A 311 -8.52 -3.94 -7.59
N ASP A 312 -7.75 -4.15 -6.52
CA ASP A 312 -8.17 -5.05 -5.42
C ASP A 312 -9.32 -4.47 -4.59
N ILE A 313 -9.35 -3.16 -4.35
CA ILE A 313 -10.46 -2.48 -3.67
C ILE A 313 -11.75 -2.62 -4.49
N ILE A 314 -11.71 -2.32 -5.78
CA ILE A 314 -12.86 -2.39 -6.68
C ILE A 314 -13.33 -3.82 -6.81
N ARG A 315 -12.42 -4.79 -7.01
CA ARG A 315 -12.76 -6.22 -7.01
C ARG A 315 -13.50 -6.65 -5.75
N ARG A 316 -13.11 -6.14 -4.57
CA ARG A 316 -13.81 -6.44 -3.31
C ARG A 316 -15.18 -5.79 -3.22
N TYR A 317 -15.31 -4.56 -3.72
CA TYR A 317 -16.56 -3.80 -3.73
C TYR A 317 -17.61 -4.45 -4.64
N VAL A 318 -17.26 -4.75 -5.90
CA VAL A 318 -18.20 -5.29 -6.90
C VAL A 318 -18.69 -6.71 -6.61
N LYS A 319 -18.13 -7.40 -5.61
CA LYS A 319 -18.67 -8.70 -5.15
C LYS A 319 -20.07 -8.60 -4.57
N TYR A 320 -20.43 -7.46 -4.01
CA TYR A 320 -21.69 -7.26 -3.27
C TYR A 320 -22.43 -5.98 -3.67
N HIS A 321 -21.92 -5.24 -4.66
CA HIS A 321 -22.48 -3.98 -5.11
C HIS A 321 -22.48 -3.92 -6.64
N ASP A 322 -23.64 -3.67 -7.24
CA ASP A 322 -23.81 -3.61 -8.70
C ASP A 322 -23.51 -2.22 -9.29
N THR A 323 -23.43 -1.19 -8.45
CA THR A 323 -23.18 0.20 -8.87
C THR A 323 -22.19 0.87 -7.94
N PHE A 324 -21.55 1.95 -8.38
CA PHE A 324 -20.54 2.69 -7.59
C PHE A 324 -21.11 3.81 -6.72
N ASP A 325 -22.43 3.97 -6.66
CA ASP A 325 -23.09 5.09 -5.95
C ASP A 325 -22.81 5.04 -4.45
N GLN A 326 -22.67 3.83 -3.91
CA GLN A 326 -22.35 3.57 -2.51
C GLN A 326 -20.85 3.38 -2.25
N LEU A 327 -19.99 3.58 -3.25
CA LEU A 327 -18.54 3.39 -3.08
C LEU A 327 -18.01 4.25 -1.92
N PRO A 328 -18.33 5.55 -1.81
CA PRO A 328 -17.81 6.38 -0.71
C PRO A 328 -18.38 6.01 0.67
N ASP A 329 -19.50 5.29 0.71
CA ASP A 329 -20.13 4.82 1.95
C ASP A 329 -19.54 3.49 2.43
N LYS A 330 -18.83 2.77 1.54
CA LYS A 330 -18.21 1.48 1.83
C LYS A 330 -16.67 1.50 1.79
N VAL A 331 -16.09 2.51 1.16
CA VAL A 331 -14.66 2.66 0.94
C VAL A 331 -14.21 4.05 1.39
N ALA A 332 -13.20 4.11 2.25
CA ALA A 332 -12.45 5.32 2.55
C ALA A 332 -10.97 5.05 2.25
N ILE A 333 -10.36 5.90 1.42
CA ILE A 333 -8.95 5.77 1.06
C ILE A 333 -8.16 6.94 1.65
N GLN A 334 -7.18 6.62 2.50
CA GLN A 334 -6.29 7.61 3.10
C GLN A 334 -4.98 7.66 2.32
N LEU A 335 -4.64 8.85 1.84
CA LEU A 335 -3.38 9.16 1.18
C LEU A 335 -2.36 9.59 2.26
N ASN A 336 -1.38 8.73 2.54
CA ASN A 336 -0.28 9.06 3.46
C ASN A 336 0.82 9.83 2.71
N ASP A 337 0.79 11.15 2.85
CA ASP A 337 1.54 12.09 2.00
C ASP A 337 1.12 12.05 0.51
N THR A 338 1.91 12.67 -0.35
CA THR A 338 1.64 12.85 -1.78
C THR A 338 2.00 11.64 -2.63
N HIS A 339 2.76 10.67 -2.12
CA HIS A 339 3.18 9.48 -2.86
C HIS A 339 2.00 8.71 -3.52
N PRO A 340 0.86 8.46 -2.84
CA PRO A 340 -0.30 7.83 -3.47
C PRO A 340 -1.24 8.80 -4.22
N ALA A 341 -0.88 10.08 -4.43
CA ALA A 341 -1.81 11.07 -4.99
C ALA A 341 -2.31 10.72 -6.41
N ILE A 342 -1.55 9.93 -7.17
CA ILE A 342 -1.96 9.40 -8.47
C ILE A 342 -3.18 8.45 -8.37
N ALA A 343 -3.59 8.04 -7.17
CA ALA A 343 -4.82 7.28 -6.93
C ALA A 343 -6.09 8.04 -7.34
N ILE A 344 -6.06 9.37 -7.23
CA ILE A 344 -7.19 10.23 -7.62
C ILE A 344 -7.47 10.09 -9.13
N PRO A 345 -6.51 10.37 -10.04
CA PRO A 345 -6.76 10.18 -11.46
C PRO A 345 -6.91 8.71 -11.87
N GLU A 346 -6.31 7.74 -11.16
CA GLU A 346 -6.55 6.32 -11.45
C GLU A 346 -7.99 5.89 -11.12
N LEU A 347 -8.55 6.31 -9.98
CA LEU A 347 -9.95 6.02 -9.67
C LEU A 347 -10.88 6.69 -10.69
N MET A 348 -10.61 7.94 -11.08
CA MET A 348 -11.34 8.61 -12.15
C MET A 348 -11.24 7.85 -13.49
N ARG A 349 -10.06 7.35 -13.84
CA ARG A 349 -9.85 6.55 -15.04
C ARG A 349 -10.73 5.30 -15.02
N ILE A 350 -10.75 4.56 -13.91
CA ILE A 350 -11.57 3.35 -13.80
C ILE A 350 -13.07 3.71 -13.91
N LEU A 351 -13.53 4.70 -13.14
CA LEU A 351 -14.95 5.09 -13.13
C LEU A 351 -15.44 5.63 -14.49
N VAL A 352 -14.61 6.37 -15.22
CA VAL A 352 -14.99 7.00 -16.49
C VAL A 352 -14.74 6.10 -17.71
N ASP A 353 -13.58 5.46 -17.77
CA ASP A 353 -13.15 4.70 -18.96
C ASP A 353 -13.61 3.23 -18.91
N GLU A 354 -13.64 2.61 -17.72
CA GLU A 354 -14.02 1.19 -17.56
C GLU A 354 -15.49 1.03 -17.16
N GLU A 355 -15.96 1.86 -16.21
CA GLU A 355 -17.34 1.80 -15.69
C GLU A 355 -18.29 2.80 -16.39
N PHE A 356 -17.76 3.56 -17.37
CA PHE A 356 -18.50 4.45 -18.24
C PHE A 356 -19.36 5.53 -17.55
N LEU A 357 -19.06 5.88 -16.29
CA LEU A 357 -19.78 6.89 -15.55
C LEU A 357 -19.59 8.29 -16.16
N PRO A 358 -20.62 9.16 -16.11
CA PRO A 358 -20.45 10.57 -16.42
C PRO A 358 -19.40 11.21 -15.50
N TRP A 359 -18.61 12.13 -16.04
CA TRP A 359 -17.49 12.76 -15.33
C TRP A 359 -17.89 13.32 -13.96
N ASP A 360 -18.96 14.13 -13.90
CA ASP A 360 -19.36 14.79 -12.65
C ASP A 360 -19.79 13.80 -11.57
N LYS A 361 -20.41 12.68 -11.97
CA LYS A 361 -20.78 11.59 -11.07
C LYS A 361 -19.54 10.85 -10.56
N ALA A 362 -18.60 10.54 -11.46
CA ALA A 362 -17.32 9.91 -11.09
C ALA A 362 -16.50 10.81 -10.16
N TRP A 363 -16.48 12.13 -10.41
CA TRP A 363 -15.74 13.10 -9.62
C TRP A 363 -16.31 13.28 -8.21
N ASP A 364 -17.64 13.27 -8.04
CA ASP A 364 -18.28 13.27 -6.71
C ASP A 364 -17.88 12.01 -5.91
N ILE A 365 -18.01 10.83 -6.53
CA ILE A 365 -17.62 9.56 -5.92
C ILE A 365 -16.14 9.58 -5.52
N CYS A 366 -15.27 10.00 -6.44
CA CYS A 366 -13.83 10.09 -6.22
C CYS A 366 -13.51 11.00 -5.01
N THR A 367 -14.01 12.23 -5.03
CA THR A 367 -13.74 13.22 -3.97
C THR A 367 -14.20 12.75 -2.59
N ARG A 368 -15.39 12.12 -2.51
CA ARG A 368 -15.92 11.59 -1.23
C ARG A 368 -15.19 10.32 -0.75
N THR A 369 -14.43 9.65 -1.61
CA THR A 369 -13.68 8.44 -1.26
C THR A 369 -12.31 8.75 -0.65
N PHE A 370 -11.65 9.84 -1.07
CA PHE A 370 -10.28 10.16 -0.67
C PHE A 370 -10.16 11.19 0.47
N ALA A 371 -9.22 10.95 1.37
CA ALA A 371 -8.71 11.92 2.34
C ALA A 371 -7.16 11.97 2.26
N TYR A 372 -6.58 13.14 2.55
CA TYR A 372 -5.14 13.40 2.40
C TYR A 372 -4.49 13.86 3.71
N THR A 373 -3.40 13.22 4.12
CA THR A 373 -2.56 13.68 5.23
C THR A 373 -1.28 14.29 4.68
N ASN A 374 -1.01 15.54 5.05
CA ASN A 374 0.23 16.24 4.73
C ASN A 374 1.22 16.16 5.90
N HIS A 375 2.49 15.88 5.59
CA HIS A 375 3.58 15.77 6.57
C HIS A 375 4.67 16.83 6.40
N THR A 376 4.50 17.79 5.48
CA THR A 376 5.54 18.78 5.18
C THR A 376 5.00 20.19 5.03
N ILE A 377 5.70 21.13 5.63
CA ILE A 377 5.47 22.57 5.51
C ILE A 377 6.42 23.23 4.51
N LEU A 378 7.48 22.53 4.08
CA LEU A 378 8.50 23.05 3.17
C LEU A 378 7.98 22.97 1.73
N PRO A 379 7.71 24.09 1.06
CA PRO A 379 7.18 24.08 -0.30
C PRO A 379 8.06 23.31 -1.29
N GLU A 380 9.39 23.33 -1.08
CA GLU A 380 10.38 22.60 -1.87
C GLU A 380 10.32 21.07 -1.70
N ALA A 381 9.76 20.59 -0.59
CA ALA A 381 9.60 19.16 -0.33
C ALA A 381 8.24 18.62 -0.81
N LEU A 382 7.33 19.49 -1.26
CA LEU A 382 6.07 19.07 -1.86
C LEU A 382 6.35 18.47 -3.23
N GLU A 383 5.93 17.22 -3.41
CA GLU A 383 6.26 16.46 -4.61
C GLU A 383 5.67 17.11 -5.87
N THR A 384 6.53 17.27 -6.88
CA THR A 384 6.13 17.72 -8.21
C THR A 384 6.79 16.88 -9.29
N TRP A 385 6.03 16.58 -10.34
CA TRP A 385 6.50 15.77 -11.46
C TRP A 385 6.52 16.60 -12.76
N PRO A 386 7.56 16.50 -13.58
CA PRO A 386 7.54 17.07 -14.93
C PRO A 386 6.32 16.54 -15.72
N CYS A 387 5.60 17.43 -16.41
CA CYS A 387 4.39 17.02 -17.14
C CYS A 387 4.72 16.02 -18.26
N ASP A 388 5.81 16.23 -18.98
CA ASP A 388 6.32 15.35 -20.04
C ASP A 388 6.61 13.92 -19.52
N LEU A 389 7.10 13.79 -18.29
CA LEU A 389 7.31 12.49 -17.67
C LEU A 389 5.97 11.77 -17.42
N ILE A 390 4.97 12.46 -16.87
CA ILE A 390 3.64 11.86 -16.65
C ILE A 390 2.96 11.57 -18.00
N GLU A 391 3.05 12.46 -18.99
CA GLU A 391 2.50 12.22 -20.33
C GLU A 391 3.10 10.98 -20.98
N ARG A 392 4.40 10.75 -20.81
CA ARG A 392 5.06 9.58 -21.37
C ARG A 392 4.70 8.29 -20.63
N VAL A 393 4.72 8.30 -19.29
CA VAL A 393 4.53 7.09 -18.47
C VAL A 393 3.05 6.76 -18.27
N LEU A 394 2.20 7.78 -18.11
CA LEU A 394 0.78 7.70 -17.74
C LEU A 394 -0.07 8.67 -18.59
N PRO A 395 -0.11 8.49 -19.92
CA PRO A 395 -0.72 9.48 -20.84
C PRO A 395 -2.20 9.73 -20.55
N ARG A 396 -2.95 8.71 -20.15
CA ARG A 396 -4.36 8.87 -19.81
C ARG A 396 -4.57 9.65 -18.52
N HIS A 397 -3.75 9.40 -17.51
CA HIS A 397 -3.79 10.12 -16.24
C HIS A 397 -3.47 11.59 -16.43
N MET A 398 -2.54 11.94 -17.31
CA MET A 398 -2.26 13.34 -17.59
C MET A 398 -3.49 14.07 -18.17
N GLN A 399 -4.22 13.45 -19.11
CA GLN A 399 -5.45 14.03 -19.65
C GLN A 399 -6.50 14.24 -18.55
N ILE A 400 -6.64 13.28 -17.64
CA ILE A 400 -7.55 13.38 -16.48
C ILE A 400 -7.10 14.49 -15.53
N ILE A 401 -5.80 14.61 -15.24
CA ILE A 401 -5.24 15.67 -14.40
C ILE A 401 -5.50 17.06 -15.01
N TYR A 402 -5.33 17.20 -16.33
CA TYR A 402 -5.64 18.45 -17.01
C TYR A 402 -7.13 18.82 -16.92
N GLU A 403 -8.03 17.84 -17.08
CA GLU A 403 -9.48 18.05 -16.96
C GLU A 403 -9.88 18.40 -15.52
N ILE A 404 -9.32 17.72 -14.51
CA ILE A 404 -9.50 18.06 -13.09
C ILE A 404 -9.06 19.50 -12.85
N ASN A 405 -7.87 19.87 -13.34
CA ASN A 405 -7.33 21.21 -13.18
C ASN A 405 -8.22 22.28 -13.84
N HIS A 406 -8.68 22.03 -15.06
CA HIS A 406 -9.54 22.95 -15.80
C HIS A 406 -10.83 23.25 -15.03
N ARG A 407 -11.59 22.20 -14.67
CA ARG A 407 -12.85 22.33 -13.92
C ARG A 407 -12.64 22.96 -12.55
N PHE A 408 -11.58 22.58 -11.84
CA PHE A 408 -11.27 23.16 -10.54
C PHE A 408 -10.97 24.65 -10.63
N LEU A 409 -10.21 25.10 -11.63
CA LEU A 409 -9.89 26.52 -11.79
C LEU A 409 -11.13 27.35 -12.17
N GLU A 410 -12.03 26.82 -12.99
CA GLU A 410 -13.32 27.46 -13.28
C GLU A 410 -14.18 27.60 -12.01
N TRP A 411 -14.30 26.52 -11.24
CA TRP A 411 -15.01 26.53 -9.97
C TRP A 411 -14.38 27.52 -8.98
N ALA A 412 -13.05 27.51 -8.85
CA ALA A 412 -12.30 28.39 -7.95
C ALA A 412 -12.45 29.86 -8.32
N GLU A 413 -12.56 30.19 -9.61
CA GLU A 413 -12.78 31.57 -10.07
C GLU A 413 -14.15 32.10 -9.61
N ILE A 414 -15.19 31.28 -9.67
CA ILE A 414 -16.55 31.64 -9.23
C ILE A 414 -16.61 31.85 -7.71
N HIS A 415 -15.86 31.04 -6.94
CA HIS A 415 -15.89 31.03 -5.47
C HIS A 415 -14.81 31.91 -4.83
N SER A 416 -13.94 32.53 -5.62
CA SER A 416 -12.89 33.40 -5.09
C SER A 416 -13.45 34.71 -4.53
N PRO A 417 -12.89 35.24 -3.42
CA PRO A 417 -13.28 36.54 -2.87
C PRO A 417 -13.17 37.68 -3.89
N LYS A 418 -14.14 38.61 -3.88
CA LYS A 418 -14.11 39.82 -4.71
C LYS A 418 -12.89 40.68 -4.32
N GLY A 419 -12.08 41.07 -5.31
CA GLY A 419 -10.92 41.94 -5.13
C GLY A 419 -9.56 41.24 -5.03
N ALA A 420 -9.52 39.90 -5.01
CA ALA A 420 -8.26 39.16 -5.12
C ALA A 420 -7.64 39.30 -6.51
N ASP A 421 -6.30 39.34 -6.61
CA ASP A 421 -5.59 39.19 -7.88
C ASP A 421 -5.88 37.79 -8.45
N ARG A 422 -6.85 37.75 -9.38
CA ARG A 422 -7.32 36.52 -10.02
C ARG A 422 -6.19 35.73 -10.67
N ASN A 423 -5.27 36.41 -11.35
CA ASN A 423 -4.20 35.76 -12.08
C ASN A 423 -3.15 35.16 -11.14
N ALA A 424 -2.77 35.88 -10.09
CA ALA A 424 -1.85 35.35 -9.09
C ALA A 424 -2.46 34.15 -8.33
N ARG A 425 -3.73 34.25 -7.90
CA ARG A 425 -4.41 33.18 -7.17
C ARG A 425 -4.60 31.94 -8.05
N ARG A 426 -5.06 32.10 -9.29
CA ARG A 426 -5.20 31.00 -10.27
C ARG A 426 -3.88 30.26 -10.45
N ARG A 427 -2.76 30.98 -10.57
CA ARG A 427 -1.42 30.37 -10.65
C ARG A 427 -1.05 29.59 -9.38
N ARG A 428 -1.37 30.08 -8.18
CA ARG A 428 -1.05 29.36 -6.94
C ARG A 428 -1.93 28.13 -6.71
N LEU A 429 -3.20 28.18 -7.09
CA LEU A 429 -4.17 27.09 -6.92
C LEU A 429 -4.04 25.97 -7.95
N SER A 430 -3.64 26.28 -9.20
CA SER A 430 -3.57 25.30 -10.30
C SER A 430 -2.88 23.99 -9.90
N ILE A 431 -3.34 22.84 -10.37
CA ILE A 431 -2.59 21.59 -10.23
C ILE A 431 -1.35 21.63 -11.12
N ILE A 432 -1.42 22.35 -12.24
CA ILE A 432 -0.31 22.54 -13.17
C ILE A 432 0.45 23.82 -12.83
N GLN A 433 1.74 23.67 -12.54
CA GLN A 433 2.68 24.77 -12.44
C GLN A 433 3.27 25.07 -13.81
N GLU A 434 3.03 26.30 -14.28
CA GLU A 434 3.65 26.82 -15.50
C GLU A 434 5.14 27.12 -15.25
N GLY A 435 5.97 26.91 -16.28
CA GLY A 435 7.42 27.06 -16.23
C GLY A 435 8.11 26.21 -17.29
N GLU A 436 9.44 26.25 -17.31
CA GLU A 436 10.28 25.41 -18.18
C GLU A 436 11.12 24.47 -17.31
N PRO A 437 10.75 23.18 -17.15
CA PRO A 437 9.55 22.52 -17.67
C PRO A 437 8.28 22.77 -16.83
N LYS A 438 7.10 22.53 -17.41
CA LYS A 438 5.82 22.48 -16.67
C LYS A 438 5.82 21.31 -15.69
N ARG A 439 5.15 21.47 -14.55
CA ARG A 439 5.09 20.44 -13.51
C ARG A 439 3.69 20.22 -12.95
N VAL A 440 3.37 18.99 -12.58
CA VAL A 440 2.17 18.63 -11.80
C VAL A 440 2.51 18.76 -10.32
N ARG A 441 1.69 19.50 -9.57
CA ARG A 441 1.80 19.65 -8.12
C ARG A 441 0.93 18.62 -7.40
N MET A 442 1.55 17.59 -6.86
CA MET A 442 0.81 16.44 -6.30
C MET A 442 0.04 16.83 -5.03
N ALA A 443 0.56 17.75 -4.22
CA ALA A 443 -0.17 18.28 -3.07
C ALA A 443 -1.46 19.01 -3.48
N ASN A 444 -1.40 19.83 -4.53
CA ASN A 444 -2.59 20.51 -5.07
C ASN A 444 -3.61 19.49 -5.60
N LEU A 445 -3.15 18.47 -6.32
CA LEU A 445 -4.00 17.37 -6.79
C LEU A 445 -4.68 16.66 -5.62
N SER A 446 -3.92 16.32 -4.56
CA SER A 446 -4.45 15.68 -3.35
C SER A 446 -5.51 16.51 -2.64
N ILE A 447 -5.30 17.82 -2.49
CA ILE A 447 -6.27 18.73 -1.83
C ILE A 447 -7.55 18.86 -2.66
N VAL A 448 -7.42 18.95 -3.98
CA VAL A 448 -8.56 19.11 -4.90
C VAL A 448 -9.40 17.83 -4.93
N GLY A 449 -8.77 16.65 -5.04
CA GLY A 449 -9.46 15.36 -5.15
C GLY A 449 -9.82 14.70 -3.83
N SER A 450 -9.69 15.37 -2.69
CA SER A 450 -10.04 14.84 -1.36
C SER A 450 -11.11 15.66 -0.67
N HIS A 451 -11.98 14.99 0.09
CA HIS A 451 -12.99 15.65 0.93
C HIS A 451 -12.44 16.16 2.27
N SER A 452 -11.32 15.60 2.75
CA SER A 452 -10.67 15.99 4.00
C SER A 452 -9.15 16.04 3.82
N VAL A 453 -8.53 17.07 4.38
CA VAL A 453 -7.07 17.26 4.42
C VAL A 453 -6.65 17.47 5.86
N ASN A 454 -5.60 16.80 6.33
CA ASN A 454 -5.11 17.02 7.69
C ASN A 454 -3.60 17.24 7.78
N GLY A 455 -3.19 18.08 8.73
CA GLY A 455 -1.84 18.13 9.25
C GLY A 455 -1.64 17.16 10.42
N VAL A 456 -0.40 17.07 10.90
CA VAL A 456 0.06 16.06 11.87
C VAL A 456 0.39 16.60 13.27
N SER A 457 0.20 17.89 13.48
CA SER A 457 0.21 18.55 14.80
C SER A 457 -0.60 19.84 14.71
N ALA A 458 -1.00 20.39 15.86
CA ALA A 458 -1.79 21.63 15.90
C ALA A 458 -1.05 22.79 15.19
N MET A 459 0.21 23.04 15.57
CA MET A 459 1.04 24.09 14.97
C MET A 459 1.30 23.84 13.48
N HIS A 460 1.52 22.58 13.09
CA HIS A 460 1.68 22.21 11.68
C HIS A 460 0.42 22.56 10.88
N SER A 461 -0.76 22.17 11.38
CA SER A 461 -2.04 22.42 10.71
C SER A 461 -2.38 23.91 10.64
N GLU A 462 -2.01 24.69 11.65
CA GLU A 462 -2.12 26.16 11.63
C GLU A 462 -1.26 26.77 10.52
N ILE A 463 0.01 26.35 10.40
CA ILE A 463 0.91 26.78 9.30
C ILE A 463 0.33 26.41 7.92
N LEU A 464 -0.28 25.23 7.79
CA LEU A 464 -0.94 24.84 6.54
C LEU A 464 -2.06 25.80 6.16
N VAL A 465 -2.91 26.16 7.13
CA VAL A 465 -4.05 27.07 6.91
C VAL A 465 -3.60 28.51 6.65
N GLU A 466 -2.62 29.00 7.40
CA GLU A 466 -2.23 30.41 7.35
C GLU A 466 -1.27 30.73 6.20
N ARG A 467 -0.44 29.77 5.78
CA ARG A 467 0.68 30.02 4.88
C ARG A 467 0.69 29.11 3.66
N VAL A 468 0.80 27.80 3.86
CA VAL A 468 1.12 26.86 2.76
C VAL A 468 -0.07 26.65 1.82
N PHE A 469 -1.26 26.44 2.38
CA PHE A 469 -2.49 26.15 1.67
C PHE A 469 -3.57 27.21 1.90
N LYS A 470 -3.17 28.45 2.21
CA LYS A 470 -4.07 29.57 2.50
C LYS A 470 -5.16 29.76 1.43
N ASP A 471 -4.78 29.80 0.15
CA ASP A 471 -5.75 30.00 -0.93
C ASP A 471 -6.77 28.84 -1.02
N PHE A 472 -6.35 27.61 -0.68
CA PHE A 472 -7.24 26.45 -0.61
C PHE A 472 -8.16 26.51 0.62
N HIS A 473 -7.65 26.94 1.78
CA HIS A 473 -8.47 27.10 2.98
C HIS A 473 -9.56 28.16 2.77
N GLU A 474 -9.22 29.28 2.14
CA GLU A 474 -10.22 30.32 1.80
C GLU A 474 -11.32 29.80 0.86
N LEU A 475 -11.03 28.85 -0.02
CA LEU A 475 -12.01 28.19 -0.90
C LEU A 475 -12.77 27.05 -0.20
N TYR A 476 -12.10 26.34 0.70
CA TYR A 476 -12.62 25.20 1.45
C TYR A 476 -12.40 25.37 2.97
N PRO A 477 -13.17 26.23 3.66
CA PRO A 477 -12.89 26.63 5.04
C PRO A 477 -12.85 25.46 6.04
N THR A 478 -13.57 24.38 5.78
CA THR A 478 -13.69 23.23 6.69
C THR A 478 -12.88 22.01 6.26
N LYS A 479 -12.22 22.05 5.09
CA LYS A 479 -11.53 20.88 4.53
C LYS A 479 -10.23 20.56 5.26
N ILE A 480 -9.47 21.58 5.66
CA ILE A 480 -8.20 21.40 6.37
C ILE A 480 -8.46 21.28 7.87
N ASN A 481 -8.01 20.19 8.48
CA ASN A 481 -8.15 19.90 9.90
C ASN A 481 -6.84 19.35 10.51
N ASN A 482 -6.86 19.04 11.81
CA ASN A 482 -5.71 18.48 12.52
C ASN A 482 -5.96 17.04 12.98
N LYS A 483 -4.94 16.19 12.87
CA LYS A 483 -4.83 14.89 13.53
C LYS A 483 -3.41 14.75 14.06
N THR A 484 -3.20 15.10 15.33
CA THR A 484 -1.88 15.01 15.95
C THR A 484 -1.38 13.55 15.91
N ASN A 485 -0.15 13.34 15.45
CA ASN A 485 0.47 12.02 15.41
C ASN A 485 0.56 11.38 16.80
N GLY A 486 0.63 10.05 16.82
CA GLY A 486 0.81 9.26 18.03
C GLY A 486 1.61 8.00 17.76
N VAL A 487 2.04 7.35 18.83
CA VAL A 487 2.74 6.05 18.80
C VAL A 487 1.89 4.98 19.47
N THR A 488 2.06 3.72 19.06
CA THR A 488 1.41 2.61 19.75
C THR A 488 2.12 2.30 21.08
N PRO A 489 1.40 2.26 22.23
CA PRO A 489 1.96 1.91 23.53
C PRO A 489 2.19 0.40 23.71
N ARG A 490 1.91 -0.42 22.69
CA ARG A 490 2.13 -1.88 22.75
C ARG A 490 3.58 -2.24 22.43
N ARG A 491 4.22 -1.44 21.55
CA ARG A 491 5.61 -1.60 21.17
C ARG A 491 6.55 -0.62 21.86
N TRP A 492 6.08 0.61 22.07
CA TRP A 492 6.79 1.69 22.77
C TRP A 492 6.21 1.84 24.18
#